data_AF-A0AAN0NKJ2-F1
#
_entry.id   AF-A0AAN0NKJ2-F1
#
_cell.length_a   1.000
_cell.length_b   1.000
_cell.length_c   1.000
_cell.angle_alpha   90.00
_cell.angle_beta   90.00
_cell.angle_gamma   90.00
#
_symmetry.space_group_name_H-M   'P 1'
#
loop_
_entity.id
_entity.type
_entity.pdbx_description
1 polymer ?
#
loop_
_entity_poly.entity_id
_entity_poly.type
_entity_poly.pdbx_seq_one_letter_code
_entity_poly.pdbx_strand_id
1 'polypeptide(L)'
;MNKFLIAFTVIWTYASVLHAQGTPVQDADPNFLATTLSGLIQEDLEFVDMTKIPGNDGTMMALCHQTRGITIFDYPITNDILAYVLASNECAGPEIRSFSTEQMTTAQSLNLVSQDIPPIAGNTLQRNAQTYGVLIGAALILFWLIWRGLKALFGLNPSSPLRKKAAHSIMSALCHAAKCDGLVSSREVRLIGRTMDRLTRRKFADAEIVRLADRVHLNLTPQDYINFGKGLRDREKDVMLQAVLYITMAGGRMLPSEHKFATELAHGLGIPAEDFRRVLYQAFEDMEANPV
;
A
#
# COMPACT_ATOMS: atom_id res chain seq x y z
N MET A 1 17.69 -16.48 -4.91
CA MET A 1 16.86 -15.46 -5.59
C MET A 1 15.44 -15.92 -5.99
N ASN A 2 15.11 -17.23 -5.92
CA ASN A 2 13.82 -17.75 -6.42
C ASN A 2 12.67 -17.86 -5.37
N LYS A 3 12.95 -17.80 -4.07
CA LYS A 3 11.92 -18.02 -3.03
C LYS A 3 10.96 -16.83 -2.84
N PHE A 4 11.45 -15.61 -3.06
CA PHE A 4 10.63 -14.39 -2.94
C PHE A 4 9.62 -14.23 -4.08
N LEU A 5 9.97 -14.67 -5.30
CA LEU A 5 9.10 -14.51 -6.47
C LEU A 5 7.89 -15.45 -6.41
N ILE A 6 8.08 -16.67 -5.91
CA ILE A 6 7.01 -17.68 -5.78
C ILE A 6 5.96 -17.23 -4.74
N ALA A 7 6.41 -16.73 -3.58
CA ALA A 7 5.51 -16.20 -2.56
C ALA A 7 4.70 -15.00 -3.08
N PHE A 8 5.33 -14.11 -3.87
CA PHE A 8 4.65 -12.94 -4.43
C PHE A 8 3.61 -13.32 -5.50
N THR A 9 3.88 -14.31 -6.35
CA THR A 9 2.91 -14.80 -7.34
C THR A 9 1.72 -15.49 -6.68
N VAL A 10 1.91 -16.26 -5.61
CA VAL A 10 0.80 -16.94 -4.92
C VAL A 10 -0.11 -15.92 -4.24
N ILE A 11 0.44 -14.91 -3.56
CA ILE A 11 -0.34 -13.84 -2.91
C ILE A 11 -1.09 -12.99 -3.95
N TRP A 12 -0.46 -12.65 -5.07
CA TRP A 12 -1.12 -11.91 -6.15
C TRP A 12 -2.27 -12.72 -6.76
N THR A 13 -2.04 -14.01 -7.03
CA THR A 13 -3.07 -14.88 -7.64
C THR A 13 -4.26 -15.07 -6.70
N TYR A 14 -4.04 -15.25 -5.39
CA TYR A 14 -5.11 -15.32 -4.39
C TYR A 14 -5.88 -14.00 -4.26
N ALA A 15 -5.20 -12.85 -4.26
CA ALA A 15 -5.87 -11.55 -4.22
C ALA A 15 -6.71 -11.27 -5.47
N SER A 16 -6.29 -11.80 -6.63
CA SER A 16 -7.01 -11.64 -7.91
C SER A 16 -8.26 -12.52 -7.98
N VAL A 17 -8.18 -13.74 -7.43
CA VAL A 17 -9.32 -14.68 -7.37
C VAL A 17 -10.36 -14.21 -6.36
N LEU A 18 -9.94 -13.64 -5.22
CA LEU A 18 -10.84 -13.06 -4.23
C LEU A 18 -11.55 -11.79 -4.71
N HIS A 19 -10.99 -11.07 -5.69
CA HIS A 19 -11.66 -9.92 -6.30
C HIS A 19 -12.64 -10.30 -7.43
N ALA A 20 -12.53 -11.52 -7.96
CA ALA A 20 -13.38 -12.02 -9.04
C ALA A 20 -14.67 -12.71 -8.55
N GLN A 21 -14.70 -13.14 -7.29
CA GLN A 21 -15.91 -13.70 -6.66
C GLN A 21 -16.52 -12.66 -5.73
N GLY A 22 -17.54 -11.96 -6.21
CA GLY A 22 -18.34 -11.01 -5.44
C GLY A 22 -19.21 -11.68 -4.36
N THR A 23 -18.62 -12.55 -3.54
CA THR A 23 -19.30 -13.16 -2.41
C THR A 23 -19.09 -12.30 -1.16
N PRO A 24 -20.17 -11.86 -0.49
CA PRO A 24 -20.06 -11.12 0.76
C PRO A 24 -19.37 -11.98 1.82
N VAL A 25 -18.35 -11.39 2.45
CA VAL A 25 -17.64 -11.93 3.61
C VAL A 25 -18.62 -11.94 4.78
N GLN A 26 -19.37 -13.02 4.98
CA GLN A 26 -20.25 -13.08 6.16
C GLN A 26 -20.32 -14.40 6.92
N ASP A 27 -19.71 -15.50 6.46
CA ASP A 27 -19.62 -16.74 7.26
C ASP A 27 -18.25 -17.40 7.10
N ALA A 28 -17.24 -16.86 7.79
CA ALA A 28 -15.99 -17.59 8.01
C ALA A 28 -16.24 -18.60 9.14
N ASP A 29 -16.48 -19.87 8.76
CA ASP A 29 -16.62 -20.98 9.71
C ASP A 29 -15.35 -21.04 10.59
N PRO A 30 -15.45 -20.84 11.92
CA PRO A 30 -14.29 -20.84 12.81
C PRO A 30 -13.53 -22.17 12.81
N ASN A 31 -14.18 -23.26 12.38
CA ASN A 31 -13.55 -24.57 12.27
C ASN A 31 -12.67 -24.71 11.02
N PHE A 32 -12.90 -23.89 9.99
CA PHE A 32 -12.09 -23.92 8.77
C PHE A 32 -10.67 -23.40 9.04
N LEU A 33 -10.55 -22.31 9.81
CA LEU A 33 -9.25 -21.76 10.24
C LEU A 33 -8.51 -22.70 11.19
N ALA A 34 -9.22 -23.35 12.12
CA ALA A 34 -8.62 -24.32 13.04
C ALA A 34 -8.07 -25.57 12.34
N THR A 35 -8.78 -26.08 11.32
CA THR A 35 -8.35 -27.27 10.58
C THR A 35 -7.19 -26.96 9.62
N THR A 36 -7.17 -25.77 9.00
CA THR A 36 -6.04 -25.34 8.15
C THR A 36 -4.79 -25.00 8.96
N LEU A 37 -4.93 -24.43 10.16
CA LEU A 37 -3.77 -24.18 11.06
C LEU A 37 -3.18 -25.47 11.63
N SER A 38 -4.00 -26.50 11.87
CA SER A 38 -3.53 -27.78 12.43
C SER A 38 -2.64 -28.57 11.46
N GLY A 39 -2.79 -28.39 10.15
CA GLY A 39 -1.88 -28.97 9.16
C GLY A 39 -0.59 -28.16 8.92
N LEU A 40 -0.52 -26.94 9.46
CA LEU A 40 0.64 -26.05 9.32
C LEU A 40 1.61 -26.19 10.50
N ILE A 41 1.13 -26.58 11.68
CA ILE A 41 1.96 -26.80 12.86
C ILE A 41 2.45 -28.24 12.84
N GLN A 42 3.76 -28.42 12.66
CA GLN A 42 4.40 -29.73 12.61
C GLN A 42 5.41 -29.87 13.74
N GLU A 43 5.41 -31.06 14.36
CA GLU A 43 6.47 -31.49 15.26
C GLU A 43 7.50 -32.26 14.45
N ASP A 44 8.77 -31.89 14.61
CA ASP A 44 9.87 -32.49 13.86
C ASP A 44 11.08 -32.71 14.77
N LEU A 45 11.93 -33.67 14.41
CA LEU A 45 13.11 -34.05 15.18
C LEU A 45 14.38 -33.65 14.42
N GLU A 46 15.21 -32.84 15.06
CA GLU A 46 16.48 -32.38 14.47
C GLU A 46 17.65 -33.05 15.18
N PHE A 47 18.50 -33.73 14.41
CA PHE A 47 19.69 -34.41 14.93
C PHE A 47 20.71 -33.43 15.52
N VAL A 48 21.20 -33.73 16.72
CA VAL A 48 22.21 -32.94 17.42
C VAL A 48 23.54 -33.68 17.48
N ASP A 49 23.55 -34.86 18.09
CA ASP A 49 24.77 -35.64 18.30
C ASP A 49 24.47 -37.13 18.54
N MET A 50 25.45 -38.00 18.33
CA MET A 50 25.36 -39.41 18.69
C MET A 50 25.69 -39.62 20.17
N THR A 51 24.87 -40.40 20.89
CA THR A 51 25.13 -40.72 22.30
C THR A 51 25.72 -42.12 22.46
N LYS A 52 26.31 -42.39 23.62
CA LYS A 52 26.72 -43.75 24.03
C LYS A 52 25.65 -44.48 24.83
N ILE A 53 24.41 -44.02 24.78
CA ILE A 53 23.28 -44.59 25.53
C ILE A 53 22.62 -45.66 24.63
N PRO A 54 22.63 -46.95 25.03
CA PRO A 54 21.95 -47.99 24.26
C PRO A 54 20.43 -47.88 24.41
N GLY A 55 19.71 -48.05 23.30
CA GLY A 55 18.26 -48.22 23.26
C GLY A 55 17.83 -49.64 23.60
N ASN A 56 16.52 -49.92 23.50
CA ASN A 56 15.98 -51.25 23.82
C ASN A 56 16.52 -52.34 22.89
N ASP A 57 16.87 -51.98 21.66
CA ASP A 57 17.42 -52.88 20.64
C ASP A 57 18.95 -53.04 20.73
N GLY A 58 19.59 -52.42 21.74
CA GLY A 58 21.05 -52.41 21.91
C GLY A 58 21.81 -51.50 20.94
N THR A 59 21.12 -50.81 20.04
CA THR A 59 21.67 -49.78 19.17
C THR A 59 21.85 -48.46 19.94
N MET A 60 22.87 -47.68 19.58
CA MET A 60 23.11 -46.38 20.23
C MET A 60 22.05 -45.37 19.78
N MET A 61 21.46 -44.66 20.74
CA MET A 61 20.47 -43.62 20.46
C MET A 61 21.15 -42.29 20.09
N ALA A 62 20.53 -41.55 19.18
CA ALA A 62 20.92 -40.19 18.85
C ALA A 62 20.22 -39.19 19.79
N LEU A 63 20.92 -38.11 20.13
CA LEU A 63 20.34 -36.95 20.79
C LEU A 63 19.74 -36.03 19.73
N CYS A 64 18.47 -35.70 19.92
CA CYS A 64 17.68 -34.91 18.98
C CYS A 64 17.03 -33.74 19.70
N HIS A 65 16.87 -32.62 19.00
CA HIS A 65 15.95 -31.57 19.41
C HIS A 65 14.54 -31.94 18.97
N GLN A 66 13.60 -31.92 19.91
CA GLN A 66 12.19 -31.87 19.57
C GLN A 66 11.85 -30.43 19.22
N THR A 67 11.40 -30.23 17.99
CA THR A 67 11.11 -28.91 17.46
C THR A 67 9.65 -28.80 17.06
N ARG A 68 9.06 -27.61 17.24
CA ARG A 68 7.69 -27.32 16.85
C ARG A 68 7.70 -26.06 16.01
N GLY A 69 7.14 -26.18 14.81
CA GLY A 69 7.28 -25.15 13.80
C GLY A 69 6.04 -25.01 12.93
N ILE A 70 6.00 -23.89 12.20
CA ILE A 70 5.05 -23.71 11.11
C ILE A 70 5.75 -24.04 9.80
N THR A 71 5.25 -25.02 9.06
CA THR A 71 5.73 -25.38 7.72
C THR A 71 4.75 -24.90 6.66
N ILE A 72 5.27 -24.31 5.57
CA ILE A 72 4.47 -23.93 4.40
C ILE A 72 5.17 -24.50 3.16
N PHE A 73 4.48 -25.34 2.40
CA PHE A 73 5.05 -26.06 1.24
C PHE A 73 6.37 -26.78 1.57
N ASP A 74 6.39 -27.55 2.67
CA ASP A 74 7.56 -28.28 3.19
C ASP A 74 8.78 -27.40 3.55
N TYR A 75 8.60 -26.08 3.63
CA TYR A 75 9.62 -25.18 4.15
C TYR A 75 9.27 -24.72 5.57
N PRO A 76 10.13 -24.97 6.58
CA PRO A 76 9.92 -24.46 7.92
C PRO A 76 10.07 -22.93 7.92
N ILE A 77 9.01 -22.23 8.29
CA ILE A 77 9.01 -20.77 8.48
C ILE A 77 9.44 -20.43 9.89
N THR A 78 8.93 -21.17 10.87
CA THR A 78 9.36 -21.09 12.26
C THR A 78 9.74 -22.48 12.73
N ASN A 79 10.74 -22.58 13.59
CA ASN A 79 11.07 -23.84 14.23
C ASN A 79 11.66 -23.61 15.63
N ASP A 80 10.83 -23.84 16.65
CA ASP A 80 11.17 -23.61 18.04
C ASP A 80 11.56 -24.91 18.73
N ILE A 81 12.73 -24.93 19.37
CA ILE A 81 13.21 -26.06 20.15
C ILE A 81 12.44 -26.12 21.47
N LEU A 82 11.77 -27.25 21.72
CA LEU A 82 11.01 -27.49 22.93
C LEU A 82 11.81 -28.26 23.99
N ALA A 83 12.45 -29.36 23.59
CA ALA A 83 13.12 -30.27 24.51
C ALA A 83 14.20 -31.11 23.80
N TYR A 84 15.02 -31.80 24.58
CA TYR A 84 15.85 -32.89 24.08
C TYR A 84 15.08 -34.21 24.15
N VAL A 85 15.27 -35.03 23.12
CA VAL A 85 14.77 -36.41 23.09
C VAL A 85 15.86 -37.33 22.59
N LEU A 86 15.84 -38.58 23.04
CA LEU A 86 16.65 -39.65 22.49
C LEU A 86 15.82 -40.42 21.48
N ALA A 87 16.34 -40.60 20.27
CA ALA A 87 15.66 -41.37 19.23
C ALA A 87 16.63 -42.32 18.52
N SER A 88 16.10 -43.43 18.00
CA SER A 88 16.86 -44.35 17.15
C SER A 88 17.01 -43.81 15.73
N ASN A 89 18.01 -44.32 14.99
CA ASN A 89 18.25 -44.01 13.57
C ASN A 89 18.32 -42.51 13.25
N GLU A 90 19.22 -41.76 13.89
CA GLU A 90 19.45 -40.34 13.57
C GLU A 90 18.16 -39.50 13.60
N CYS A 91 17.30 -39.74 14.60
CA CYS A 91 16.04 -39.02 14.79
C CYS A 91 14.91 -39.34 13.79
N ALA A 92 15.07 -40.38 12.96
CA ALA A 92 14.03 -40.88 12.07
C ALA A 92 13.27 -42.10 12.61
N GLY A 93 13.67 -42.62 13.77
CA GLY A 93 13.08 -43.82 14.38
C GLY A 93 11.79 -43.57 15.16
N PRO A 94 10.94 -44.60 15.33
CA PRO A 94 9.69 -44.50 16.10
C PRO A 94 9.90 -44.56 17.62
N GLU A 95 11.08 -45.00 18.08
CA GLU A 95 11.41 -45.06 19.50
C GLU A 95 11.90 -43.69 19.96
N ILE A 96 11.04 -42.96 20.68
CA ILE A 96 11.33 -41.63 21.21
C ILE A 96 11.26 -41.69 22.74
N ARG A 97 12.35 -41.28 23.40
CA ARG A 97 12.43 -41.16 24.84
C ARG A 97 12.69 -39.71 25.22
N SER A 98 11.83 -39.12 26.05
CA SER A 98 12.04 -37.78 26.58
C SER A 98 13.30 -37.74 27.44
N PHE A 99 14.08 -36.67 27.28
CA PHE A 99 15.37 -36.51 27.95
C PHE A 99 15.37 -35.22 28.78
N SER A 100 15.30 -35.37 30.11
CA SER A 100 15.22 -34.21 31.01
C SER A 100 16.57 -33.51 31.18
N THR A 101 16.53 -32.27 31.65
CA THR A 101 17.75 -31.48 31.95
C THR A 101 18.65 -32.16 32.98
N GLU A 102 18.05 -32.80 34.00
CA GLU A 102 18.79 -33.56 35.02
C GLU A 102 19.46 -34.82 34.45
N GLN A 103 18.81 -35.49 33.49
CA GLN A 103 19.39 -36.63 32.79
C GLN A 103 20.54 -36.20 31.88
N MET A 104 20.40 -35.03 31.23
CA MET A 104 21.44 -34.45 30.39
C MET A 104 22.71 -34.12 31.17
N THR A 105 22.60 -33.43 32.31
CA THR A 105 23.77 -33.10 33.15
C THR A 105 24.45 -34.36 33.71
N THR A 106 23.65 -35.37 34.08
CA THR A 106 24.17 -36.66 34.53
C THR A 106 24.92 -37.37 33.41
N ALA A 107 24.33 -37.46 32.21
CA ALA A 107 24.94 -38.11 31.05
C ALA A 107 26.23 -37.41 30.58
N GLN A 108 26.30 -36.08 30.68
CA GLN A 108 27.51 -35.31 30.41
C GLN A 108 28.63 -35.58 31.42
N SER A 109 28.29 -35.72 32.71
CA SER A 109 29.29 -36.08 33.74
C SER A 109 29.86 -37.49 33.56
N LEU A 110 29.07 -38.40 32.97
CA LEU A 110 29.48 -39.76 32.60
C LEU A 110 30.14 -39.86 31.21
N ASN A 111 30.33 -38.73 30.51
CA ASN A 111 30.91 -38.69 29.16
C ASN A 111 30.16 -39.56 28.13
N LEU A 112 28.84 -39.69 28.32
CA LEU A 112 27.90 -40.37 27.41
C LEU A 112 27.35 -39.42 26.33
N VAL A 113 27.39 -38.11 26.60
CA VAL A 113 26.97 -37.01 25.73
C VAL A 113 28.05 -35.93 25.80
N SER A 114 28.31 -35.22 24.69
CA SER A 114 29.31 -34.15 24.65
C SER A 114 29.02 -33.04 25.66
N GLN A 115 30.08 -32.51 26.29
CA GLN A 115 30.01 -31.37 27.21
C GLN A 115 29.81 -30.03 26.49
N ASP A 116 30.04 -30.00 25.18
CA ASP A 116 29.87 -28.77 24.37
C ASP A 116 28.39 -28.44 24.11
N ILE A 117 27.48 -29.38 24.39
CA ILE A 117 26.04 -29.21 24.18
C ILE A 117 25.41 -28.57 25.42
N PRO A 118 24.65 -27.47 25.29
CA PRO A 118 24.02 -26.83 26.44
C PRO A 118 22.99 -27.76 27.10
N PRO A 119 22.97 -27.87 28.44
CA PRO A 119 22.09 -28.79 29.15
C PRO A 119 20.61 -28.39 29.08
N ILE A 120 20.31 -27.14 28.74
CA ILE A 120 18.96 -26.62 28.52
C ILE A 120 18.75 -26.49 27.02
N ALA A 121 17.74 -27.19 26.50
CA ALA A 121 17.32 -27.05 25.11
C ALA A 121 16.70 -25.66 24.91
N GLY A 122 17.16 -24.92 23.90
CA GLY A 122 16.61 -23.61 23.60
C GLY A 122 17.15 -23.05 22.29
N ASN A 123 16.37 -22.14 21.69
CA ASN A 123 16.79 -21.48 20.45
C ASN A 123 17.99 -20.56 20.71
N THR A 124 18.99 -20.63 19.84
CA THR A 124 20.09 -19.67 19.83
C THR A 124 19.61 -18.32 19.31
N LEU A 125 20.25 -17.22 19.75
CA LEU A 125 19.99 -15.87 19.22
C LEU A 125 20.10 -15.81 17.70
N GLN A 126 21.04 -16.55 17.12
CA GLN A 126 21.23 -16.66 15.67
C GLN A 126 20.02 -17.30 14.99
N ARG A 127 19.48 -18.39 15.53
CA ARG A 127 18.29 -19.07 15.01
C ARG A 127 17.05 -18.19 15.13
N ASN A 128 16.85 -17.54 16.27
CA ASN A 128 15.76 -16.58 16.45
C ASN A 128 15.85 -15.40 15.46
N ALA A 129 17.04 -14.84 15.24
CA ALA A 129 17.22 -13.74 14.30
C ALA A 129 16.92 -14.16 12.84
N GLN A 130 17.30 -15.39 12.44
CA GLN A 130 17.00 -15.91 11.11
C GLN A 130 15.49 -16.15 10.92
N THR A 131 14.85 -16.79 11.91
CA THR A 131 13.42 -17.12 11.87
C THR A 131 12.53 -15.88 11.92
N TYR A 132 12.70 -15.03 12.94
CA TYR A 132 11.85 -13.85 13.11
C TYR A 132 12.24 -12.70 12.19
N GLY A 133 13.49 -12.64 11.71
CA GLY A 133 13.93 -11.62 10.78
C GLY A 133 13.18 -11.67 9.45
N VAL A 134 12.89 -12.87 8.94
CA VAL A 134 12.10 -13.05 7.70
C VAL A 134 10.66 -12.56 7.90
N LEU A 135 10.03 -12.92 9.03
CA LEU A 135 8.66 -12.49 9.34
C LEU A 135 8.54 -10.98 9.52
N ILE A 136 9.45 -10.37 10.27
CA ILE A 136 9.49 -8.91 10.46
C ILE A 136 9.74 -8.21 9.12
N GLY A 137 10.67 -8.71 8.31
CA GLY A 137 10.94 -8.17 6.98
C GLY A 137 9.70 -8.22 6.08
N ALA A 138 9.00 -9.36 6.05
CA ALA A 138 7.76 -9.50 5.29
C ALA A 138 6.66 -8.55 5.77
N ALA A 139 6.49 -8.42 7.09
CA ALA A 139 5.51 -7.50 7.69
C ALA A 139 5.81 -6.04 7.34
N LEU A 140 7.08 -5.62 7.39
CA LEU A 140 7.49 -4.26 7.03
C LEU A 140 7.28 -3.95 5.54
N ILE A 141 7.54 -4.91 4.66
CA ILE A 141 7.27 -4.76 3.22
C ILE A 141 5.77 -4.58 2.98
N LEU A 142 4.93 -5.41 3.61
CA LEU A 142 3.48 -5.31 3.49
C LEU A 142 2.97 -3.96 4.04
N PHE A 143 3.45 -3.56 5.21
CA PHE A 143 3.13 -2.26 5.80
C PHE A 143 3.53 -1.10 4.88
N TRP A 144 4.72 -1.15 4.28
CA TRP A 144 5.20 -0.12 3.35
C TRP A 144 4.31 -0.02 2.10
N LEU A 145 3.87 -1.15 1.54
CA LEU A 145 2.96 -1.20 0.39
C LEU A 145 1.59 -0.60 0.73
N ILE A 146 1.01 -1.00 1.87
CA ILE A 146 -0.27 -0.48 2.35
C ILE A 146 -0.17 1.03 2.60
N TRP A 147 0.90 1.48 3.26
CA TRP A 147 1.15 2.90 3.52
C TRP A 147 1.29 3.72 2.25
N ARG A 148 1.96 3.18 1.23
CA ARG A 148 2.08 3.81 -0.10
C ARG A 148 0.72 3.94 -0.79
N GLY A 149 -0.14 2.93 -0.70
CA GLY A 149 -1.51 2.96 -1.24
C GLY A 149 -2.39 3.97 -0.53
N LEU A 150 -2.34 4.00 0.81
CA LEU A 150 -3.10 4.94 1.63
C LEU A 150 -2.73 6.40 1.31
N LYS A 151 -1.45 6.71 1.12
CA LYS A 151 -1.02 8.06 0.69
C LYS A 151 -1.63 8.49 -0.65
N ALA A 152 -1.81 7.57 -1.58
CA ALA A 152 -2.40 7.84 -2.89
C ALA A 152 -3.93 8.06 -2.82
N LEU A 153 -4.60 7.39 -1.88
CA LEU A 153 -6.03 7.52 -1.60
C LEU A 153 -6.34 8.82 -0.85
N PHE A 154 -5.61 9.11 0.22
CA PHE A 154 -5.81 10.32 1.03
C PHE A 154 -5.31 11.61 0.36
N GLY A 155 -4.74 11.54 -0.85
CA GLY A 155 -4.26 12.72 -1.56
C GLY A 155 -3.18 13.50 -0.80
N LEU A 156 -2.46 12.84 0.11
CA LEU A 156 -1.46 13.42 1.01
C LEU A 156 -0.13 13.74 0.30
N ASN A 157 -0.10 13.66 -1.03
CA ASN A 157 0.96 14.27 -1.82
C ASN A 157 0.44 15.61 -2.37
N PRO A 158 0.46 16.69 -1.56
CA PRO A 158 0.20 18.02 -2.09
C PRO A 158 1.20 18.36 -3.20
N SER A 159 2.38 17.72 -3.22
CA SER A 159 3.51 17.96 -4.13
C SER A 159 3.45 17.27 -5.49
N SER A 160 2.58 16.28 -5.71
CA SER A 160 2.56 15.56 -7.00
C SER A 160 1.74 16.31 -8.06
N PRO A 161 2.16 16.29 -9.34
CA PRO A 161 1.41 16.93 -10.42
C PRO A 161 0.05 16.24 -10.61
N LEU A 162 -0.97 17.03 -10.95
CA LEU A 162 -2.31 16.52 -11.20
C LEU A 162 -2.31 15.51 -12.35
N ARG A 163 -3.34 14.66 -12.43
CA ARG A 163 -3.47 13.69 -13.54
C ARG A 163 -3.63 14.44 -14.86
N LYS A 164 -2.99 13.98 -15.95
CA LYS A 164 -3.00 14.66 -17.26
C LYS A 164 -4.41 14.99 -17.76
N LYS A 165 -5.35 14.04 -17.58
CA LYS A 165 -6.76 14.22 -17.93
C LYS A 165 -7.44 15.33 -17.11
N ALA A 166 -7.16 15.39 -15.80
CA ALA A 166 -7.71 16.43 -14.92
C ALA A 166 -7.17 17.82 -15.30
N ALA A 167 -5.86 17.93 -15.50
CA ALA A 167 -5.23 19.18 -15.92
C ALA A 167 -5.76 19.67 -17.28
N HIS A 168 -6.01 18.78 -18.24
CA HIS A 168 -6.60 19.17 -19.52
C HIS A 168 -8.06 19.64 -19.37
N SER A 169 -8.85 19.02 -18.49
CA SER A 169 -10.21 19.49 -18.18
C SER A 169 -10.19 20.89 -17.56
N ILE A 170 -9.29 21.12 -16.59
CA ILE A 170 -9.10 22.43 -15.95
C ILE A 170 -8.68 23.48 -16.99
N MET A 171 -7.71 23.14 -17.85
CA MET A 171 -7.28 24.03 -18.93
C MET A 171 -8.43 24.42 -19.86
N SER A 172 -9.28 23.45 -20.23
CA SER A 172 -10.47 23.70 -21.04
C SER A 172 -11.42 24.69 -20.34
N ALA A 173 -11.73 24.44 -19.06
CA ALA A 173 -12.59 25.32 -18.27
C ALA A 173 -12.01 26.75 -18.16
N LEU A 174 -10.69 26.90 -17.99
CA LEU A 174 -10.03 28.21 -17.98
C LEU A 174 -10.12 28.93 -19.33
N CYS A 175 -9.98 28.21 -20.43
CA CYS A 175 -10.13 28.79 -21.77
C CYS A 175 -11.57 29.24 -22.03
N HIS A 176 -12.57 28.49 -21.55
CA HIS A 176 -13.98 28.91 -21.59
C HIS A 176 -14.24 30.15 -20.72
N ALA A 177 -13.68 30.19 -19.50
CA ALA A 177 -13.78 31.33 -18.61
C ALA A 177 -13.17 32.60 -19.22
N ALA A 178 -11.96 32.49 -19.77
CA ALA A 178 -11.26 33.63 -20.37
C ALA A 178 -11.93 34.13 -21.65
N LYS A 179 -12.60 33.27 -22.43
CA LYS A 179 -13.28 33.66 -23.67
C LYS A 179 -14.69 34.23 -23.44
N CYS A 180 -15.14 34.37 -22.19
CA CYS A 180 -16.51 34.82 -21.88
C CYS A 180 -16.89 36.19 -22.45
N ASP A 181 -15.90 37.05 -22.76
CA ASP A 181 -16.09 38.35 -23.42
C ASP A 181 -15.96 38.30 -24.96
N GLY A 182 -15.63 37.12 -25.52
CA GLY A 182 -15.49 36.86 -26.93
C GLY A 182 -14.06 36.92 -27.47
N LEU A 183 -13.08 37.37 -26.69
CA LEU A 183 -11.68 37.47 -27.10
C LEU A 183 -10.77 36.84 -26.05
N VAL A 184 -9.60 36.34 -26.45
CA VAL A 184 -8.58 35.89 -25.50
C VAL A 184 -7.30 36.67 -25.79
N SER A 185 -6.94 37.55 -24.86
CA SER A 185 -5.75 38.38 -24.96
C SER A 185 -4.48 37.58 -24.66
N SER A 186 -3.34 38.05 -25.18
CA SER A 186 -2.05 37.43 -24.85
C SER A 186 -1.70 37.49 -23.35
N ARG A 187 -2.29 38.44 -22.62
CA ARG A 187 -2.15 38.55 -21.17
C ARG A 187 -2.87 37.39 -20.45
N GLU A 188 -4.09 37.07 -20.86
CA GLU A 188 -4.86 35.95 -20.30
C GLU A 188 -4.23 34.61 -20.63
N VAL A 189 -3.69 34.42 -21.84
CA VAL A 189 -2.95 33.19 -22.20
C VAL A 189 -1.79 32.94 -21.24
N ARG A 190 -0.96 33.97 -21.01
CA ARG A 190 0.16 33.87 -20.06
C ARG A 190 -0.32 33.65 -18.63
N LEU A 191 -1.43 34.27 -18.25
CA LEU A 191 -2.01 34.10 -16.93
C LEU A 191 -2.52 32.66 -16.71
N ILE A 192 -3.25 32.10 -17.68
CA ILE A 192 -3.69 30.71 -17.68
C ILE A 192 -2.48 29.77 -17.56
N GLY A 193 -1.42 30.00 -18.35
CA GLY A 193 -0.21 29.19 -18.28
C GLY A 193 0.44 29.19 -16.89
N ARG A 194 0.59 30.37 -16.27
CA ARG A 194 1.11 30.53 -14.91
C ARG A 194 0.22 29.85 -13.87
N THR A 195 -1.09 30.07 -13.94
CA THR A 195 -2.08 29.48 -13.03
C THR A 195 -2.10 27.95 -13.13
N MET A 196 -2.01 27.42 -14.35
CA MET A 196 -1.95 25.97 -14.58
C MET A 196 -0.66 25.34 -14.05
N ASP A 197 0.50 25.96 -14.26
CA ASP A 197 1.75 25.46 -13.69
C ASP A 197 1.71 25.49 -12.16
N ARG A 198 1.14 26.54 -11.55
CA ARG A 198 1.06 26.67 -10.09
C ARG A 198 0.09 25.67 -9.46
N LEU A 199 -1.15 25.63 -9.94
CA LEU A 199 -2.23 24.83 -9.34
C LEU A 199 -2.16 23.36 -9.72
N THR A 200 -1.70 23.04 -10.93
CA THR A 200 -1.66 21.66 -11.44
C THR A 200 -0.26 21.05 -11.48
N ARG A 201 0.80 21.88 -11.30
CA ARG A 201 2.22 21.52 -11.46
C ARG A 201 2.51 20.94 -12.84
N ARG A 202 1.78 21.42 -13.84
CA ARG A 202 1.97 21.04 -15.25
C ARG A 202 2.10 22.28 -16.09
N LYS A 203 3.20 22.34 -16.82
CA LYS A 203 3.47 23.37 -17.82
C LYS A 203 2.72 23.05 -19.10
N PHE A 204 2.06 24.06 -19.63
CA PHE A 204 1.47 24.06 -20.95
C PHE A 204 2.13 25.18 -21.75
N ALA A 205 2.42 24.93 -23.03
CA ALA A 205 2.97 25.96 -23.89
C ALA A 205 1.88 26.97 -24.26
N ASP A 206 2.20 28.26 -24.32
CA ASP A 206 1.25 29.31 -24.72
C ASP A 206 0.56 29.00 -26.06
N ALA A 207 1.29 28.42 -27.01
CA ALA A 207 0.74 28.00 -28.30
C ALA A 207 -0.32 26.88 -28.17
N GLU A 208 -0.21 26.00 -27.18
CA GLU A 208 -1.23 24.99 -26.89
C GLU A 208 -2.48 25.61 -26.28
N ILE A 209 -2.30 26.58 -25.38
CA ILE A 209 -3.40 27.33 -24.74
C ILE A 209 -4.19 28.11 -25.79
N VAL A 210 -3.50 28.84 -26.69
CA VAL A 210 -4.14 29.56 -27.80
C VAL A 210 -4.93 28.60 -28.69
N ARG A 211 -4.33 27.48 -29.10
CA ARG A 211 -5.03 26.47 -29.93
C ARG A 211 -6.28 25.91 -29.26
N LEU A 212 -6.26 25.77 -27.93
CA LEU A 212 -7.43 25.29 -27.19
C LEU A 212 -8.49 26.40 -27.11
N ALA A 213 -8.10 27.62 -26.75
CA ALA A 213 -8.97 28.79 -26.70
C ALA A 213 -9.68 29.07 -28.04
N ASP A 214 -9.02 28.85 -29.17
CA ASP A 214 -9.62 29.01 -30.50
C ASP A 214 -10.75 28.01 -30.76
N ARG A 215 -10.63 26.78 -30.25
CA ARG A 215 -11.60 25.69 -30.44
C ARG A 215 -12.78 25.75 -29.47
N VAL A 216 -12.69 26.56 -28.44
CA VAL A 216 -13.72 26.70 -27.41
C VAL A 216 -14.95 27.43 -27.97
N HIS A 217 -16.13 26.86 -27.72
CA HIS A 217 -17.43 27.43 -28.07
C HIS A 217 -18.06 28.12 -26.85
N LEU A 218 -18.73 29.26 -27.06
CA LEU A 218 -19.33 30.06 -25.98
C LEU A 218 -20.73 29.59 -25.58
N ASN A 219 -21.40 28.83 -26.45
CA ASN A 219 -22.74 28.32 -26.21
C ASN A 219 -22.66 26.98 -25.49
N LEU A 220 -22.39 27.03 -24.18
CA LEU A 220 -22.35 25.85 -23.32
C LEU A 220 -23.75 25.41 -22.91
N THR A 221 -24.02 24.10 -23.00
CA THR A 221 -25.21 23.47 -22.43
C THR A 221 -24.98 23.11 -20.96
N PRO A 222 -26.04 22.92 -20.15
CA PRO A 222 -25.90 22.44 -18.78
C PRO A 222 -25.08 21.14 -18.66
N GLN A 223 -25.17 20.27 -19.67
CA GLN A 223 -24.41 19.02 -19.73
C GLN A 223 -22.91 19.25 -19.89
N ASP A 224 -22.50 20.33 -20.56
CA ASP A 224 -21.08 20.66 -20.75
C ASP A 224 -20.41 21.05 -19.42
N TYR A 225 -21.14 21.74 -18.54
CA TYR A 225 -20.67 22.06 -17.19
C TYR A 225 -20.44 20.78 -16.34
N ILE A 226 -21.34 19.80 -16.46
CA ILE A 226 -21.17 18.48 -15.83
C ILE A 226 -19.97 17.73 -16.45
N ASN A 227 -19.77 17.86 -17.77
CA ASN A 227 -18.69 17.20 -18.48
C ASN A 227 -17.31 17.72 -18.06
N PHE A 228 -17.16 19.01 -17.69
CA PHE A 228 -15.92 19.51 -17.08
C PHE A 228 -15.58 18.72 -15.82
N GLY A 229 -16.59 18.45 -14.98
CA GLY A 229 -16.51 17.68 -13.72
C GLY A 229 -16.24 16.18 -13.87
N LYS A 230 -16.48 15.61 -15.06
CA LYS A 230 -16.60 14.16 -15.24
C LYS A 230 -15.25 13.44 -15.02
N GLY A 231 -15.19 12.66 -13.95
CA GLY A 231 -14.03 11.86 -13.58
C GLY A 231 -12.96 12.63 -12.80
N LEU A 232 -13.23 13.87 -12.38
CA LEU A 232 -12.43 14.62 -11.41
C LEU A 232 -12.78 14.17 -9.98
N ARG A 233 -11.76 14.09 -9.12
CA ARG A 233 -11.93 13.94 -7.67
C ARG A 233 -12.39 15.27 -7.07
N ASP A 234 -12.99 15.25 -5.88
CA ASP A 234 -13.50 16.47 -5.24
C ASP A 234 -12.43 17.56 -5.09
N ARG A 235 -11.21 17.18 -4.67
CA ARG A 235 -10.06 18.10 -4.65
C ARG A 235 -9.72 18.69 -6.02
N GLU A 236 -9.84 17.91 -7.09
CA GLU A 236 -9.54 18.40 -8.45
C GLU A 236 -10.65 19.35 -8.95
N LYS A 237 -11.90 19.17 -8.48
CA LYS A 237 -13.02 20.10 -8.75
C LYS A 237 -12.81 21.43 -8.02
N ASP A 238 -12.39 21.39 -6.75
CA ASP A 238 -12.05 22.61 -5.98
C ASP A 238 -10.94 23.39 -6.67
N VAL A 239 -9.87 22.72 -7.12
CA VAL A 239 -8.78 23.34 -7.88
C VAL A 239 -9.25 23.92 -9.21
N MET A 240 -10.17 23.25 -9.92
CA MET A 240 -10.76 23.76 -11.16
C MET A 240 -11.51 25.07 -10.90
N LEU A 241 -12.40 25.08 -9.90
CA LEU A 241 -13.20 26.25 -9.58
C LEU A 241 -12.32 27.40 -9.07
N GLN A 242 -11.32 27.11 -8.23
CA GLN A 242 -10.32 28.08 -7.78
C GLN A 242 -9.60 28.74 -8.96
N ALA A 243 -9.12 27.93 -9.90
CA ALA A 243 -8.41 28.42 -11.08
C ALA A 243 -9.31 29.33 -11.94
N VAL A 244 -10.57 28.93 -12.14
CA VAL A 244 -11.54 29.71 -12.92
C VAL A 244 -11.82 31.06 -12.25
N LEU A 245 -12.07 31.07 -10.94
CA LEU A 245 -12.29 32.28 -10.17
C LEU A 245 -11.06 33.21 -10.21
N TYR A 246 -9.86 32.67 -10.08
CA TYR A 246 -8.62 33.45 -10.17
C TYR A 246 -8.47 34.15 -11.53
N ILE A 247 -8.77 33.45 -12.63
CA ILE A 247 -8.69 34.03 -13.98
C ILE A 247 -9.75 35.11 -14.20
N THR A 248 -11.00 34.85 -13.82
CA THR A 248 -12.11 35.80 -14.04
C THR A 248 -12.03 37.03 -13.14
N MET A 249 -11.33 36.94 -12.00
CA MET A 249 -11.10 38.09 -11.11
C MET A 249 -9.82 38.86 -11.43
N ALA A 250 -8.96 38.35 -12.32
CA ALA A 250 -7.67 38.94 -12.63
C ALA A 250 -7.74 40.39 -13.16
N GLY A 251 -8.85 40.76 -13.79
CA GLY A 251 -9.13 42.11 -14.28
C GLY A 251 -9.53 43.12 -13.18
N GLY A 252 -9.55 42.73 -11.90
CA GLY A 252 -9.99 43.56 -10.77
C GLY A 252 -11.50 43.71 -10.64
N ARG A 253 -12.26 43.24 -11.63
CA ARG A 253 -13.72 43.09 -11.59
C ARG A 253 -14.10 41.84 -12.38
N MET A 254 -15.11 41.11 -11.90
CA MET A 254 -15.69 39.99 -12.63
C MET A 254 -16.86 40.49 -13.49
N LEU A 255 -16.85 40.17 -14.78
CA LEU A 255 -17.93 40.52 -15.70
C LEU A 255 -19.18 39.64 -15.46
N PRO A 256 -20.39 40.09 -15.82
CA PRO A 256 -21.60 39.28 -15.64
C PRO A 256 -21.57 37.93 -16.38
N SER A 257 -20.91 37.86 -17.54
CA SER A 257 -20.74 36.61 -18.30
C SER A 257 -19.82 35.62 -17.59
N GLU A 258 -18.72 36.10 -17.02
CA GLU A 258 -17.77 35.31 -16.23
C GLU A 258 -18.38 34.83 -14.92
N HIS A 259 -19.13 35.70 -14.24
CA HIS A 259 -19.86 35.33 -13.03
C HIS A 259 -20.86 34.21 -13.33
N LYS A 260 -21.65 34.37 -14.40
CA LYS A 260 -22.58 33.33 -14.84
C LYS A 260 -21.86 32.02 -15.14
N PHE A 261 -20.73 32.07 -15.87
CA PHE A 261 -19.93 30.88 -16.15
C PHE A 261 -19.43 30.21 -14.86
N ALA A 262 -18.90 30.96 -13.91
CA ALA A 262 -18.38 30.42 -12.64
C ALA A 262 -19.49 29.77 -11.79
N THR A 263 -20.68 30.39 -11.73
CA THR A 263 -21.83 29.82 -11.00
C THR A 263 -22.35 28.55 -11.66
N GLU A 264 -22.55 28.55 -12.98
CA GLU A 264 -22.99 27.36 -13.73
C GLU A 264 -21.95 26.22 -13.66
N LEU A 265 -20.66 26.56 -13.68
CA LEU A 265 -19.59 25.60 -13.48
C LEU A 265 -19.65 24.99 -12.08
N ALA A 266 -19.80 25.79 -11.02
CA ALA A 266 -19.93 25.27 -9.66
C ALA A 266 -21.11 24.31 -9.52
N HIS A 267 -22.27 24.65 -10.11
CA HIS A 267 -23.43 23.76 -10.19
C HIS A 267 -23.12 22.47 -10.97
N GLY A 268 -22.48 22.57 -12.13
CA GLY A 268 -22.10 21.40 -12.94
C GLY A 268 -21.08 20.48 -12.26
N LEU A 269 -20.20 21.03 -11.42
CA LEU A 269 -19.24 20.27 -10.61
C LEU A 269 -19.89 19.57 -9.40
N GLY A 270 -21.11 19.99 -9.03
CA GLY A 270 -21.82 19.55 -7.83
C GLY A 270 -21.23 20.12 -6.55
N ILE A 271 -20.66 21.34 -6.60
CA ILE A 271 -20.08 22.01 -5.44
C ILE A 271 -21.21 22.75 -4.70
N PRO A 272 -21.44 22.45 -3.40
CA PRO A 272 -22.47 23.14 -2.61
C PRO A 272 -22.08 24.61 -2.34
N ALA A 273 -23.06 25.44 -1.98
CA ALA A 273 -22.87 26.88 -1.83
C ALA A 273 -21.85 27.24 -0.73
N GLU A 274 -21.76 26.43 0.33
CA GLU A 274 -20.80 26.58 1.41
C GLU A 274 -19.36 26.37 0.89
N ASP A 275 -19.14 25.33 0.09
CA ASP A 275 -17.84 25.03 -0.50
C ASP A 275 -17.46 26.04 -1.59
N PHE A 276 -18.44 26.56 -2.34
CA PHE A 276 -18.21 27.64 -3.30
C PHE A 276 -17.60 28.87 -2.61
N ARG A 277 -18.14 29.28 -1.45
CA ARG A 277 -17.60 30.41 -0.67
C ARG A 277 -16.18 30.12 -0.18
N ARG A 278 -15.92 28.89 0.30
CA ARG A 278 -14.56 28.48 0.70
C ARG A 278 -13.58 28.62 -0.46
N VAL A 279 -13.93 28.11 -1.64
CA VAL A 279 -13.06 28.16 -2.83
C VAL A 279 -12.87 29.60 -3.32
N LEU A 280 -13.89 30.45 -3.20
CA LEU A 280 -13.78 31.88 -3.50
C LEU A 280 -12.78 32.59 -2.59
N TYR A 281 -12.82 32.33 -1.27
CA TYR A 281 -11.81 32.87 -0.34
C TYR A 281 -10.40 32.40 -0.70
N GLN A 282 -10.23 31.12 -1.03
CA GLN A 282 -8.94 30.59 -1.48
C GLN A 282 -8.44 31.25 -2.77
N ALA A 283 -9.33 31.59 -3.70
CA ALA A 283 -8.96 32.32 -4.91
C ALA A 283 -8.50 33.76 -4.60
N PHE A 284 -9.12 34.43 -3.62
CA PHE A 284 -8.67 35.76 -3.17
C PHE A 284 -7.31 35.73 -2.49
N GLU A 285 -7.11 34.83 -1.53
CA GLU A 285 -5.80 34.64 -0.87
C GLU A 285 -4.70 34.36 -1.90
N ASP A 286 -5.04 33.58 -2.92
CA ASP A 286 -4.13 33.23 -4.00
C ASP A 286 -3.82 34.41 -4.94
N MET A 287 -4.78 35.30 -5.18
CA MET A 287 -4.55 36.56 -5.89
C MET A 287 -3.66 37.53 -5.10
N GLU A 288 -3.84 37.62 -3.78
CA GLU A 288 -2.98 38.42 -2.91
C GLU A 288 -1.53 37.91 -2.90
N ALA A 289 -1.36 36.58 -2.83
CA ALA A 289 -0.05 35.95 -2.87
C ALA A 289 0.62 36.01 -4.26
N ASN A 290 -0.18 36.06 -5.34
CA ASN A 290 0.29 36.01 -6.72
C ASN A 290 -0.39 37.10 -7.57
N PRO A 291 0.02 38.38 -7.43
CA PRO A 291 -0.56 39.47 -8.21
C PRO A 291 -0.27 39.30 -9.71
N VAL A 292 -1.28 39.64 -10.53
CA VAL A 292 -1.37 39.39 -11.98
C VAL A 292 -0.40 40.22 -12.81
#